data_AF-A0A453MT01-F1
#
_entry.id   AF-A0A453MT01-F1
#
_cell.length_a   1.000
_cell.length_b   1.000
_cell.length_c   1.000
_cell.angle_alpha   90.00
_cell.angle_beta   90.00
_cell.angle_gamma   90.00
#
_symmetry.space_group_name_H-M   'P 1'
#
loop_
_entity.id
_entity.type
_entity.pdbx_description
1 polymer ?
#
loop_
_entity_poly.entity_id
_entity_poly.type
_entity_poly.pdbx_seq_one_letter_code
_entity_poly.pdbx_strand_id
1 'polypeptide(L)'
;MVFSKVEVNLRRLLQEAPQQQNQAKLAHYISTARELLEQLGAEITTEGVPRVSKAKLSEYSEKIEALAATFSAPVTENDDPVDEIKEESSLEREKVEGPISLSAVLRRRSTGSGGSWYKQ
;
A
#
# COMPACT_ATOMS: atom_id res chain seq x y z
N MET A 1 -0.99 -0.08 -29.50
CA MET A 1 0.00 0.91 -29.04
C MET A 1 0.96 0.20 -28.08
N VAL A 2 2.26 0.21 -28.36
CA VAL A 2 3.27 -0.47 -27.52
C VAL A 2 3.87 0.58 -26.58
N PHE A 3 3.79 0.35 -25.27
CA PHE A 3 4.35 1.23 -24.25
C PHE A 3 5.84 0.93 -24.03
N SER A 4 6.62 1.96 -23.68
CA SER A 4 8.01 1.74 -23.27
C SER A 4 8.06 1.02 -21.92
N LYS A 5 9.20 0.39 -21.61
CA LYS A 5 9.40 -0.29 -20.32
C LYS A 5 9.24 0.69 -19.15
N VAL A 6 9.72 1.93 -19.30
CA VAL A 6 9.57 3.00 -18.30
C VAL A 6 8.10 3.36 -18.11
N GLU A 7 7.33 3.56 -19.19
CA GLU A 7 5.91 3.88 -19.08
C GLU A 7 5.11 2.74 -18.42
N VAL A 8 5.39 1.48 -18.77
CA VAL A 8 4.76 0.32 -18.13
C VAL A 8 5.08 0.27 -16.64
N ASN A 9 6.35 0.47 -16.28
CA ASN A 9 6.77 0.48 -14.88
C ASN A 9 6.12 1.62 -14.10
N LEU A 10 6.08 2.83 -14.67
CA LEU A 10 5.45 4.00 -14.06
C LEU A 10 3.95 3.75 -13.83
N ARG A 11 3.24 3.25 -14.84
CA ARG A 11 1.82 2.90 -14.72
C ARG A 11 1.56 1.88 -13.62
N ARG A 12 2.36 0.82 -13.57
CA ARG A 12 2.25 -0.21 -12.53
C ARG A 12 2.45 0.40 -11.15
N LEU A 13 3.48 1.22 -10.99
CA LEU A 13 3.78 1.85 -9.71
C LEU A 13 2.67 2.80 -9.26
N LEU A 14 2.09 3.59 -10.16
CA LEU A 14 0.93 4.45 -9.86
C LEU A 14 -0.32 3.66 -9.47
N GLN A 15 -0.48 2.44 -9.97
CA GLN A 15 -1.58 1.55 -9.58
C GLN A 15 -1.32 0.86 -8.23
N GLU A 16 -0.08 0.49 -7.95
CA GLU A 16 0.30 -0.22 -6.73
C GLU A 16 0.49 0.73 -5.53
N ALA A 17 0.85 1.99 -5.76
CA ALA A 17 1.14 2.97 -4.70
C ALA A 17 -0.03 3.23 -3.75
N PRO A 18 -1.29 3.48 -4.21
CA PRO A 18 -2.44 3.66 -3.31
C PRO A 18 -2.71 2.44 -2.41
N GLN A 19 -2.31 1.25 -2.84
CA GLN A 19 -2.53 0.00 -2.10
C GLN A 19 -1.45 -0.24 -1.02
N GLN A 20 -0.42 0.60 -0.93
CA GLN A 20 0.66 0.41 0.03
C GLN A 20 0.31 1.01 1.39
N GLN A 21 0.21 0.17 2.42
CA GLN A 21 0.07 0.60 3.82
C GLN A 21 1.42 1.00 4.45
N ASN A 22 2.53 0.54 3.89
CA ASN A 22 3.87 0.86 4.41
C ASN A 22 4.32 2.24 3.92
N GLN A 23 4.37 3.20 4.84
CA GLN A 23 4.74 4.59 4.56
C GLN A 23 6.14 4.75 3.95
N ALA A 24 7.13 4.00 4.42
CA ALA A 24 8.48 4.05 3.86
C ALA A 24 8.51 3.55 2.41
N LYS A 25 7.72 2.51 2.12
CA LYS A 25 7.58 1.96 0.77
C LYS A 25 6.81 2.90 -0.15
N LEU A 26 5.76 3.57 0.36
CA LEU A 26 5.02 4.58 -0.38
C LEU A 26 5.90 5.79 -0.72
N ALA A 27 6.70 6.28 0.23
CA ALA A 27 7.69 7.33 -0.02
C ALA A 27 8.71 6.93 -1.09
N HIS A 28 9.21 5.69 -1.04
CA HIS A 28 10.10 5.16 -2.07
C HIS A 28 9.42 5.12 -3.44
N TYR A 29 8.18 4.63 -3.51
CA TYR A 29 7.41 4.58 -4.76
C TYR A 29 7.21 5.97 -5.35
N ILE A 30 6.81 6.98 -4.56
CA ILE A 30 6.68 8.37 -5.02
C ILE A 30 8.01 8.87 -5.60
N SER A 31 9.14 8.63 -4.92
CA SER A 31 10.47 9.01 -5.40
C SER A 31 10.79 8.33 -6.74
N THR A 32 10.58 7.02 -6.85
CA THR A 32 10.82 6.27 -8.08
C THR A 32 9.89 6.70 -9.21
N ALA A 33 8.64 7.06 -8.92
CA ALA A 33 7.68 7.54 -9.91
C ALA A 33 8.18 8.84 -10.58
N ARG A 34 8.74 9.76 -9.78
CA ARG A 34 9.32 11.02 -10.28
C ARG A 34 10.49 10.77 -11.23
N GLU A 35 11.38 9.85 -10.86
CA GLU A 35 12.52 9.50 -11.70
C GLU A 35 12.09 8.81 -13.00
N LEU A 36 11.13 7.88 -12.96
CA LEU A 36 10.58 7.26 -14.16
C LEU A 36 9.87 8.27 -15.06
N LEU A 37 9.21 9.29 -14.49
CA LEU A 37 8.58 10.35 -15.26
C LEU A 37 9.63 11.22 -15.99
N GLU A 38 10.74 11.53 -15.34
CA GLU A 38 11.86 12.26 -15.95
C GLU A 38 12.48 11.45 -17.09
N GLN A 39 12.74 10.17 -16.86
CA GLN A 39 13.23 9.25 -17.90
C GLN A 39 12.25 9.18 -19.08
N LEU A 40 10.95 9.07 -18.80
CA LEU A 40 9.91 9.01 -19.83
C LEU A 40 9.83 10.31 -20.65
N GLY A 41 10.10 11.45 -20.03
CA GLY A 41 10.18 12.75 -20.71
C GLY A 41 11.43 12.91 -21.57
N ALA A 42 12.54 12.26 -21.20
CA ALA A 42 13.77 12.20 -21.97
C ALA A 42 13.76 11.14 -23.07
N GLU A 43 12.82 10.18 -23.04
CA GLU A 43 12.68 9.15 -24.06
C GLU A 43 12.23 9.75 -25.40
N ILE A 44 13.16 9.75 -26.35
CA ILE A 44 12.90 10.06 -27.76
C ILE A 44 12.89 8.78 -28.59
N THR A 45 12.07 8.77 -29.64
CA THR A 45 12.14 7.73 -30.67
C THR A 45 13.43 7.88 -31.48
N THR A 46 13.76 6.86 -32.28
CA THR A 46 14.89 6.94 -33.24
C THR A 46 14.75 8.07 -34.25
N GLU A 47 13.55 8.64 -34.40
CA GLU A 47 13.26 9.79 -35.25
C GLU A 47 13.38 11.14 -34.51
N GLY A 48 13.84 11.13 -33.25
CA GLY A 48 14.01 12.34 -32.44
C GLY A 48 12.69 12.91 -31.89
N VAL A 49 11.58 12.19 -32.02
CA VAL A 49 10.26 12.63 -31.54
C VAL A 49 10.04 12.14 -30.11
N PRO A 50 9.51 12.96 -29.19
CA PRO A 50 9.14 12.51 -27.86
C PRO A 50 8.20 11.31 -27.93
N ARG A 51 8.52 10.26 -27.18
CA ARG A 51 7.75 9.01 -27.20
C ARG A 51 6.37 9.17 -26.56
N VAL A 52 6.24 10.15 -25.67
CA VAL A 52 5.02 10.48 -24.94
C VAL A 52 4.70 11.97 -25.13
N SER A 53 3.42 12.28 -25.30
CA SER A 53 2.97 13.67 -25.42
C SER A 53 3.10 14.41 -24.09
N LYS A 54 3.30 15.74 -24.16
CA LYS A 54 3.39 16.61 -22.98
C LYS A 54 2.14 16.50 -22.07
N ALA A 55 0.96 16.33 -22.67
CA ALA A 55 -0.29 16.14 -21.93
C ALA A 55 -0.26 14.87 -21.05
N LYS A 56 0.24 13.74 -21.58
CA LYS A 56 0.37 12.49 -20.82
C LYS A 56 1.42 12.60 -19.71
N LEU A 57 2.55 13.26 -19.97
CA LEU A 57 3.55 13.52 -18.92
C LEU A 57 2.95 14.36 -17.78
N SER A 58 2.13 15.35 -18.11
CA SER A 58 1.40 16.15 -17.11
C SER A 58 0.41 15.30 -16.31
N GLU A 59 -0.34 14.42 -16.97
CA GLU A 59 -1.29 13.51 -16.28
C GLU A 59 -0.57 12.59 -15.29
N TYR A 60 0.57 12.02 -15.68
CA TYR A 60 1.38 11.22 -14.76
C TYR A 60 1.96 12.07 -13.61
N SER A 61 2.42 13.29 -13.90
CA SER A 61 2.88 14.22 -12.87
C SER A 61 1.80 14.50 -11.83
N GLU A 62 0.57 14.77 -12.27
CA GLU A 62 -0.55 15.07 -11.37
C GLU A 62 -0.90 13.88 -10.48
N LYS A 63 -0.87 12.65 -11.03
CA LYS A 63 -1.07 11.42 -10.23
C LYS A 63 0.01 11.23 -9.16
N ILE A 64 1.26 11.56 -9.47
CA ILE A 64 2.36 11.49 -8.50
C ILE A 64 2.16 12.53 -7.39
N GLU A 65 1.80 13.76 -7.74
CA GLU A 65 1.54 14.81 -6.76
C GLU A 65 0.33 14.49 -5.88
N ALA A 66 -0.73 13.89 -6.44
CA ALA A 66 -1.87 13.41 -5.66
C ALA A 66 -1.43 12.34 -4.64
N LEU A 67 -0.60 11.37 -5.05
CA LEU A 67 -0.02 10.38 -4.13
C LEU A 67 0.79 11.04 -3.01
N ALA A 68 1.64 12.02 -3.36
CA ALA A 68 2.43 12.76 -2.39
C ALA A 68 1.55 13.58 -1.42
N ALA A 69 0.46 14.17 -1.89
CA ALA A 69 -0.50 14.87 -1.06
C ALA A 69 -1.18 13.91 -0.08
N THR A 70 -1.64 12.75 -0.54
CA THR A 70 -2.23 11.72 0.34
C THR A 70 -1.24 11.17 1.37
N PHE A 71 0.05 11.08 1.01
CA PHE A 71 1.11 10.66 1.91
C PHE A 71 1.39 11.69 3.02
N SER A 72 1.23 12.97 2.73
CA SER A 72 1.45 14.07 3.70
C SER A 72 0.20 14.39 4.53
N ALA A 73 -0.99 14.05 4.03
CA ALA A 73 -2.24 14.32 4.72
C ALA A 73 -2.39 13.42 5.97
N PRO A 74 -2.88 13.96 7.11
CA PRO A 74 -3.30 13.12 8.23
C PRO A 74 -4.45 12.24 7.75
N VAL A 75 -4.26 10.92 7.79
CA VAL A 75 -5.21 9.89 7.36
C VAL A 75 -6.58 10.17 7.99
N THR A 76 -7.46 10.84 7.25
CA THR A 76 -8.89 10.87 7.51
C THR A 76 -9.47 9.90 6.50
N GLU A 77 -9.59 8.65 6.90
CA GLU A 77 -10.29 7.62 6.13
C GLU A 77 -11.75 8.06 5.99
N ASN A 78 -12.11 8.64 4.84
CA ASN A 78 -13.49 8.79 4.42
C ASN A 78 -13.52 8.90 2.90
N ASP A 79 -13.61 7.75 2.24
CA ASP A 79 -14.50 7.54 1.09
C ASP A 79 -14.48 6.04 0.74
N ASP A 80 -15.30 5.26 1.46
CA ASP A 80 -15.85 4.02 0.93
C ASP A 80 -17.20 4.40 0.30
N PRO A 81 -17.36 4.35 -1.04
CA PRO A 81 -18.68 4.48 -1.63
C PRO A 81 -19.36 3.10 -1.73
N VAL A 82 -20.65 3.10 -1.36
CA VAL A 82 -21.65 2.04 -1.53
C VAL A 82 -21.79 1.08 -0.34
N ASP A 83 -22.68 1.45 0.58
CA ASP A 83 -23.66 0.49 1.11
C ASP A 83 -25.02 1.19 1.21
N GLU A 84 -25.77 1.17 0.11
CA GLU A 84 -27.17 1.53 0.09
C GLU A 84 -27.98 0.27 0.43
N ILE A 85 -28.25 -0.03 1.70
CA ILE A 85 -29.59 -0.46 2.14
C ILE A 85 -29.76 -0.47 3.66
N LYS A 86 -30.70 0.38 4.10
CA LYS A 86 -31.75 0.09 5.08
C LYS A 86 -31.40 0.18 6.58
N GLU A 87 -31.61 1.37 7.11
CA GLU A 87 -32.62 1.66 8.16
C GLU A 87 -33.08 0.46 9.00
N GLU A 88 -32.54 0.30 10.20
CA GLU A 88 -33.40 0.23 11.39
C GLU A 88 -32.61 0.64 12.65
N SER A 89 -33.07 1.76 13.19
CA SER A 89 -32.96 2.11 14.59
C SER A 89 -33.20 0.92 15.52
N SER A 90 -32.39 0.76 16.56
CA SER A 90 -32.91 0.67 17.93
C SER A 90 -31.79 0.87 18.93
N LEU A 91 -31.82 2.04 19.55
CA LEU A 91 -31.29 2.28 20.88
C LEU A 91 -32.02 1.33 21.84
N GLU A 92 -31.32 0.48 22.58
CA GLU A 92 -31.68 0.29 23.99
C GLU A 92 -30.54 -0.31 24.81
N ARG A 93 -30.45 0.23 26.02
CA ARG A 93 -29.58 -0.17 27.12
C ARG A 93 -29.99 -1.57 27.57
N GLU A 94 -29.06 -2.38 28.07
CA GLU A 94 -29.25 -2.99 29.40
C GLU A 94 -27.96 -3.67 29.89
N LYS A 95 -27.65 -3.37 31.14
CA LYS A 95 -26.67 -3.98 32.02
C LYS A 95 -27.00 -5.46 32.25
N VAL A 96 -26.06 -6.39 32.07
CA VAL A 96 -26.09 -7.66 32.81
C VAL A 96 -24.66 -8.12 33.12
N GLU A 97 -24.48 -8.37 34.41
CA GLU A 97 -23.30 -8.92 35.07
C GLU A 97 -23.03 -10.37 34.63
N GLY A 98 -21.75 -10.73 34.55
CA GLY A 98 -21.30 -12.10 34.42
C GLY A 98 -19.79 -12.20 34.56
N PRO A 99 -19.24 -12.75 35.67
CA PRO A 99 -17.81 -12.91 35.88
C PRO A 99 -17.39 -14.37 35.68
N ILE A 100 -17.01 -14.77 34.46
CA ILE A 100 -16.51 -16.13 34.20
C ILE A 100 -15.79 -16.11 32.84
N SER A 101 -14.60 -16.69 32.62
CA SER A 101 -13.89 -17.71 33.37
C SER A 101 -12.43 -17.70 32.89
N LEU A 102 -11.47 -17.41 33.78
CA LEU A 102 -10.04 -17.64 33.53
C LEU A 102 -9.75 -19.14 33.77
N SER A 103 -9.93 -19.97 32.75
CA SER A 103 -9.43 -21.36 32.74
C SER A 103 -8.01 -21.37 32.14
N ALA A 104 -6.95 -21.29 32.94
CA ALA A 104 -6.33 -22.42 33.64
C ALA A 104 -5.73 -23.48 32.71
N VAL A 105 -4.45 -23.35 32.36
CA VAL A 105 -3.51 -24.48 32.47
C VAL A 105 -2.17 -23.97 32.99
N LEU A 106 -2.02 -24.18 34.29
CA LEU A 106 -0.78 -24.08 35.04
C LEU A 106 -0.05 -25.43 34.93
N ARG A 107 1.27 -25.38 34.77
CA ARG A 107 2.28 -26.38 35.19
C ARG A 107 2.60 -27.61 34.32
N ARG A 108 3.89 -27.60 33.91
CA ARG A 108 4.97 -28.60 34.15
C ARG A 108 5.30 -29.63 33.07
N ARG A 109 6.55 -29.58 32.59
CA ARG A 109 7.58 -30.62 32.85
C ARG A 109 9.00 -30.14 32.47
N SER A 110 9.96 -30.42 33.36
CA SER A 110 11.40 -30.46 33.12
C SER A 110 11.82 -31.86 32.59
N THR A 111 13.13 -32.04 32.34
CA THR A 111 13.87 -33.22 31.81
C THR A 111 14.03 -33.20 30.28
N GLY A 112 15.18 -33.43 29.65
CA GLY A 112 16.50 -33.93 30.05
C GLY A 112 17.04 -34.81 28.91
N SER A 113 18.34 -34.74 28.60
CA SER A 113 19.07 -35.53 27.56
C SER A 113 18.81 -35.11 26.10
N GLY A 114 19.76 -35.01 25.17
CA GLY A 114 21.16 -35.41 25.07
C GLY A 114 21.53 -35.49 23.57
N GLY A 115 22.82 -35.28 23.23
CA GLY A 115 23.38 -35.50 21.88
C GLY A 115 23.60 -34.21 21.08
N SER A 116 24.68 -33.99 20.34
CA SER A 116 25.90 -34.75 20.06
C SER A 116 26.85 -33.72 19.43
N TRP A 117 28.03 -33.52 20.02
CA TRP A 117 29.04 -32.62 19.44
C TRP A 117 29.61 -33.26 18.19
N TYR A 118 29.61 -32.49 17.10
CA TYR A 118 30.11 -32.88 15.79
C TYR A 118 31.61 -33.24 15.86
N LYS A 119 31.92 -34.38 15.26
CA LYS A 119 33.27 -34.79 14.85
C LYS A 119 33.47 -34.31 13.41
N GLN A 120 34.54 -33.57 13.15
CA GLN A 120 35.57 -33.81 12.12
C GLN A 120 36.58 -32.67 12.17
#